data_AF-A0A819GLR4-F1
#
_entry.id   AF-A0A819GLR4-F1
#
_cell.length_a   1.000
_cell.length_b   1.000
_cell.length_c   1.000
_cell.angle_alpha   90.00
_cell.angle_beta   90.00
_cell.angle_gamma   90.00
#
_symmetry.space_group_name_H-M   'P 1'
#
loop_
_entity.id
_entity.type
_entity.pdbx_description
1 polymer ?
#
loop_
_entity_poly.entity_id
_entity_poly.type
_entity_poly.pdbx_seq_one_letter_code
_entity_poly.pdbx_strand_id
1 'polypeptide(L)'
;MMPPFWSLGFHLSRWGYNTIDNLREVIERMRNADFPYDAQWTDIDVMSSTLDYTYSQTNFKGLPDLVRELQFEGKHYVNLIDPAISSTQSTGSYPPYDDGVKQGIFMTKFNSTELIIGQVWPGNTAFPDFTNPKTTEWWTNCAARFHDIIPFDGMLIDMNEPSSFIDGSMDGCTNNNLDNPPFVPTILSFNMFGITHVGAVICGFNLNATEELCTRWMQLGSFYPFMINHNSIDAKDQDPAVFSWTAQQIMKQALLMRYSLIPFWYTLHHQAAMASKTIVQPLVSE
;
A
#
# COMPACT_ATOMS: atom_id res chain seq x y z
N MET A 1 1.87 18.16 -2.24
CA MET A 1 1.69 17.78 -0.83
C MET A 1 3.06 17.61 -0.20
N MET A 2 3.24 17.96 1.07
CA MET A 2 4.48 17.69 1.79
C MET A 2 4.38 16.32 2.49
N PRO A 3 5.23 15.34 2.18
CA PRO A 3 5.22 14.07 2.90
C PRO A 3 5.72 14.25 4.34
N PRO A 4 5.28 13.39 5.29
CA PRO A 4 5.91 13.34 6.60
C PRO A 4 7.37 12.86 6.46
N PHE A 5 8.25 13.31 7.36
CA PHE A 5 9.70 13.05 7.24
C PHE A 5 10.03 11.54 7.22
N TRP A 6 9.32 10.74 8.01
CA TRP A 6 9.51 9.29 8.11
C TRP A 6 9.23 8.56 6.80
N SER A 7 8.36 9.09 5.92
CA SER A 7 8.03 8.42 4.66
C SER A 7 9.14 8.54 3.61
N LEU A 8 10.19 9.33 3.88
CA LEU A 8 11.41 9.36 3.08
C LEU A 8 12.38 8.24 3.46
N GLY A 9 12.10 7.54 4.56
CA GLY A 9 12.86 6.39 5.04
C GLY A 9 12.85 5.19 4.09
N PHE A 10 13.35 4.06 4.59
CA PHE A 10 13.19 2.78 3.90
C PHE A 10 11.98 2.03 4.43
N HIS A 11 11.15 1.53 3.52
CA HIS A 11 9.91 0.82 3.82
C HIS A 11 10.05 -0.66 3.46
N LEU A 12 9.56 -1.54 4.31
CA LEU A 12 9.58 -2.98 4.09
C LEU A 12 8.18 -3.56 4.10
N SER A 13 7.88 -4.38 3.09
CA SER A 13 6.57 -4.97 2.86
C SER A 13 6.71 -6.35 2.20
N ARG A 14 5.65 -7.15 2.27
CA ARG A 14 5.36 -8.25 1.35
C ARG A 14 3.86 -8.55 1.37
N TRP A 15 3.35 -9.05 0.25
CA TRP A 15 2.16 -9.87 0.26
C TRP A 15 2.53 -11.24 0.82
N GLY A 16 1.83 -11.68 1.88
CA GLY A 16 2.01 -13.03 2.42
C GLY A 16 3.10 -13.17 3.47
N TYR A 17 3.09 -12.32 4.50
CA TYR A 17 3.71 -12.72 5.77
C TYR A 17 2.95 -13.91 6.38
N ASN A 18 1.64 -14.00 6.12
CA ASN A 18 0.69 -15.04 6.48
C ASN A 18 0.42 -15.21 7.98
N THR A 19 1.39 -14.94 8.85
CA THR A 19 1.26 -15.00 10.32
C THR A 19 2.05 -13.90 11.02
N ILE A 20 1.66 -13.60 12.26
CA ILE A 20 2.39 -12.67 13.15
C ILE A 20 3.82 -13.15 13.44
N ASP A 21 4.03 -14.46 13.54
CA ASP A 21 5.34 -15.04 13.85
C ASP A 21 6.31 -14.83 12.68
N ASN A 22 5.86 -15.06 11.44
CA ASN A 22 6.66 -14.80 10.24
C ASN A 22 6.99 -13.31 10.10
N LEU A 23 6.01 -12.43 10.39
CA LEU A 23 6.23 -10.98 10.40
C LEU A 23 7.28 -10.60 11.46
N ARG A 24 7.19 -11.14 12.67
CA ARG A 24 8.18 -10.92 13.74
C ARG A 24 9.56 -11.42 13.33
N GLU A 25 9.66 -12.59 12.70
CA GLU A 25 10.94 -13.12 12.21
C GLU A 25 11.62 -12.15 11.24
N VAL A 26 10.87 -11.56 10.30
CA VAL A 26 11.39 -10.55 9.35
C VAL A 26 11.87 -9.30 10.09
N ILE A 27 11.08 -8.79 11.03
CA ILE A 27 11.44 -7.61 11.83
C ILE A 27 12.71 -7.90 12.65
N GLU A 28 12.79 -9.06 13.31
CA GLU A 28 13.92 -9.45 14.14
C GLU A 28 15.19 -9.67 13.33
N ARG A 29 15.13 -10.31 12.15
CA ARG A 29 16.33 -10.46 11.31
C ARG A 29 16.83 -9.13 10.76
N MET A 30 15.92 -8.19 10.43
CA MET A 30 16.30 -6.83 10.04
C MET A 30 16.95 -6.06 11.20
N ARG A 31 16.41 -6.19 12.42
CA ARG A 31 17.01 -5.65 13.65
C ARG A 31 18.40 -6.25 13.91
N ASN A 32 18.52 -7.58 13.87
CA ASN A 32 19.78 -8.30 14.14
C ASN A 32 20.87 -8.00 13.11
N ALA A 33 20.48 -7.81 11.84
CA ALA A 33 21.38 -7.39 10.78
C ALA A 33 21.64 -5.87 10.77
N ASP A 34 21.04 -5.11 11.69
CA ASP A 34 21.23 -3.67 11.87
C ASP A 34 20.95 -2.88 10.57
N PHE A 35 19.83 -3.21 9.93
CA PHE A 35 19.34 -2.47 8.76
C PHE A 35 18.46 -1.29 9.18
N PRO A 36 18.73 -0.07 8.69
CA PRO A 36 17.85 1.06 8.94
C PRO A 36 16.59 0.96 8.07
N TYR A 37 15.42 0.98 8.69
CA TYR A 37 14.12 1.11 8.02
C TYR A 37 13.11 1.80 8.95
N ASP A 38 12.24 2.62 8.39
CA ASP A 38 11.33 3.51 9.13
C ASP A 38 9.91 2.98 9.20
N ALA A 39 9.48 2.15 8.25
CA ALA A 39 8.09 1.68 8.19
C ALA A 39 7.98 0.20 7.85
N GLN A 40 7.23 -0.53 8.66
CA GLN A 40 6.80 -1.90 8.38
C GLN A 40 5.39 -1.87 7.78
N TRP A 41 5.21 -2.60 6.69
CA TRP A 41 3.94 -2.69 5.98
C TRP A 41 3.40 -4.09 6.09
N THR A 42 2.08 -4.23 6.04
CA THR A 42 1.43 -5.53 5.86
C THR A 42 0.38 -5.43 4.79
N ASP A 43 0.26 -6.50 4.02
CA ASP A 43 -0.69 -6.65 2.93
C ASP A 43 -1.99 -7.31 3.43
N ILE A 44 -2.83 -7.72 2.49
CA ILE A 44 -4.16 -8.25 2.67
C ILE A 44 -4.22 -9.51 3.55
N ASP A 45 -3.11 -10.24 3.70
CA ASP A 45 -3.03 -11.44 4.54
C ASP A 45 -3.31 -11.16 6.04
N VAL A 46 -3.17 -9.91 6.47
CA VAL A 46 -3.55 -9.47 7.83
C VAL A 46 -5.05 -9.52 8.05
N MET A 47 -5.87 -9.28 7.02
CA MET A 47 -7.31 -9.13 7.15
C MET A 47 -8.01 -10.45 7.47
N SER A 48 -9.13 -10.39 8.20
CA SER A 48 -9.97 -11.57 8.41
C SER A 48 -10.76 -11.83 7.13
N SER A 49 -10.48 -12.94 6.43
CA SER A 49 -11.15 -13.28 5.16
C SER A 49 -11.06 -12.15 4.13
N THR A 50 -9.93 -11.42 4.09
CA THR A 50 -9.68 -10.29 3.16
C THR A 50 -10.72 -9.16 3.26
N LEU A 51 -11.36 -9.01 4.43
CA LEU A 51 -12.31 -7.93 4.70
C LEU A 51 -11.58 -6.69 5.23
N ASP A 52 -11.71 -5.56 4.54
CA ASP A 52 -11.17 -4.28 5.00
C ASP A 52 -11.63 -3.93 6.42
N TYR A 53 -10.79 -3.16 7.12
CA TYR A 53 -11.04 -2.75 8.52
C TYR A 53 -11.23 -3.92 9.50
N THR A 54 -10.67 -5.09 9.17
CA THR A 54 -10.57 -6.24 10.06
C THR A 54 -9.13 -6.74 10.12
N TYR A 55 -8.82 -7.57 11.13
CA TYR A 55 -7.60 -8.35 11.14
C TYR A 55 -7.86 -9.76 11.68
N SER A 56 -7.07 -10.73 11.24
CA SER A 56 -7.18 -12.13 11.62
C SER A 56 -6.78 -12.32 13.09
N GLN A 57 -7.76 -12.64 13.94
CA GLN A 57 -7.54 -12.98 15.35
C GLN A 57 -6.83 -14.32 15.55
N THR A 58 -6.65 -15.09 14.48
CA THR A 58 -5.95 -16.38 14.49
C THR A 58 -4.52 -16.21 14.02
N ASN A 59 -4.32 -15.69 12.81
CA ASN A 59 -2.99 -15.61 12.20
C ASN A 59 -2.20 -14.38 12.67
N PHE A 60 -2.90 -13.29 12.99
CA PHE A 60 -2.32 -12.00 13.37
C PHE A 60 -2.71 -11.58 14.79
N LYS A 61 -2.91 -12.56 15.67
CA LYS A 61 -3.17 -12.33 17.10
C LYS A 61 -2.00 -11.55 17.72
N GLY A 62 -2.29 -10.41 18.34
CA GLY A 62 -1.26 -9.55 18.95
C GLY A 62 -0.64 -8.52 17.99
N LEU A 63 -1.15 -8.40 16.76
CA LEU A 63 -0.73 -7.34 15.83
C LEU A 63 -0.82 -5.93 16.43
N PRO A 64 -1.90 -5.51 17.13
CA PRO A 64 -1.94 -4.20 17.80
C PRO A 64 -0.76 -3.94 18.75
N ASP A 65 -0.31 -4.97 19.48
CA ASP A 65 0.81 -4.85 20.43
C ASP A 65 2.14 -4.75 19.67
N LEU A 66 2.32 -5.52 18.59
CA LEU A 66 3.49 -5.40 17.72
C LEU A 66 3.59 -4.00 17.09
N VAL A 67 2.47 -3.43 16.63
CA VAL A 67 2.47 -2.08 16.06
C VAL A 67 2.91 -1.04 17.10
N ARG A 68 2.40 -1.13 18.33
CA ARG A 68 2.84 -0.26 19.43
C ARG A 68 4.31 -0.45 19.80
N GLU A 69 4.82 -1.68 19.74
CA GLU A 69 6.25 -1.99 19.92
C GLU A 69 7.10 -1.28 18.86
N LEU A 70 6.73 -1.39 17.57
CA LEU A 70 7.41 -0.70 16.47
C LEU A 70 7.39 0.83 16.66
N GLN A 71 6.26 1.40 17.05
CA GLN A 71 6.12 2.83 17.32
C GLN A 71 6.96 3.31 18.50
N PHE A 72 7.06 2.50 19.56
CA PHE A 72 7.95 2.80 20.69
C PHE A 72 9.43 2.82 20.27
N GLU A 73 9.81 2.04 19.27
CA GLU A 73 11.14 2.05 18.66
C GLU A 73 11.35 3.17 17.62
N GLY A 74 10.35 4.05 17.42
CA GLY A 74 10.41 5.13 16.45
C GLY A 74 10.15 4.70 15.00
N LYS A 75 9.61 3.50 14.78
CA LYS A 75 9.15 3.01 13.47
C LYS A 75 7.67 3.31 13.28
N HIS A 76 7.21 3.17 12.06
CA HIS A 76 5.84 3.40 11.64
C HIS A 76 5.24 2.12 11.07
N TYR A 77 3.93 2.03 11.08
CA TYR A 77 3.19 0.90 10.52
C TYR A 77 2.20 1.36 9.45
N VAL A 78 2.20 0.69 8.29
CA VAL A 78 1.30 1.00 7.18
C VAL A 78 0.47 -0.25 6.85
N ASN A 79 -0.85 -0.09 6.79
CA ASN A 79 -1.75 -1.17 6.43
C ASN A 79 -2.33 -0.95 5.02
N LEU A 80 -2.53 -2.04 4.28
CA LEU A 80 -3.32 -2.03 3.05
C LEU A 80 -4.81 -1.91 3.37
N ILE A 81 -5.54 -1.15 2.55
CA ILE A 81 -7.00 -1.07 2.52
C ILE A 81 -7.43 -0.97 1.05
N ASP A 82 -8.32 -1.87 0.63
CA ASP A 82 -8.92 -1.84 -0.70
C ASP A 82 -10.20 -0.98 -0.69
N PRO A 83 -10.61 -0.42 -1.84
CA PRO A 83 -11.85 0.35 -1.93
C PRO A 83 -13.09 -0.56 -1.93
N ALA A 84 -12.98 -1.78 -2.45
CA ALA A 84 -14.13 -2.66 -2.69
C ALA A 84 -14.55 -3.41 -1.42
N ILE A 85 -15.78 -3.20 -0.96
CA ILE A 85 -16.27 -3.70 0.31
C ILE A 85 -17.08 -4.99 0.11
N SER A 86 -16.72 -6.08 0.79
CA SER A 86 -17.45 -7.35 0.70
C SER A 86 -18.93 -7.17 1.03
N SER A 87 -19.79 -7.78 0.20
CA SER A 87 -21.24 -7.59 0.24
C SER A 87 -22.01 -8.86 0.65
N THR A 88 -21.32 -9.85 1.19
CA THR A 88 -21.87 -11.22 1.40
C THR A 88 -22.08 -11.59 2.86
N GLN A 89 -21.60 -10.76 3.78
CA GLN A 89 -21.73 -10.97 5.21
C GLN A 89 -23.19 -10.79 5.65
N SER A 90 -23.57 -11.46 6.74
CA SER A 90 -24.91 -11.31 7.30
C SER A 90 -25.11 -9.88 7.82
N THR A 91 -26.33 -9.35 7.68
CA THR A 91 -26.66 -7.99 8.14
C THR A 91 -26.27 -7.79 9.61
N GLY A 92 -25.53 -6.72 9.89
CA GLY A 92 -25.04 -6.36 11.21
C GLY A 92 -23.74 -7.05 11.63
N SER A 93 -23.12 -7.84 10.76
CA SER A 93 -21.84 -8.51 11.05
C SER A 93 -20.62 -7.84 10.41
N TYR A 94 -20.82 -6.91 9.47
CA TYR A 94 -19.73 -6.23 8.78
C TYR A 94 -20.02 -4.73 8.63
N PRO A 95 -19.69 -3.92 9.66
CA PRO A 95 -20.04 -2.51 9.71
C PRO A 95 -19.64 -1.65 8.49
N PRO A 96 -18.47 -1.84 7.85
CA PRO A 96 -18.15 -1.12 6.61
C PRO A 96 -19.24 -1.26 5.54
N TYR A 97 -19.76 -2.47 5.32
CA TYR A 97 -20.84 -2.72 4.37
C TYR A 97 -22.19 -2.21 4.88
N ASP A 98 -22.57 -2.59 6.11
CA ASP A 98 -23.86 -2.24 6.70
C ASP A 98 -24.07 -0.70 6.77
N ASP A 99 -23.06 0.04 7.22
CA ASP A 99 -23.07 1.49 7.29
C ASP A 99 -23.11 2.11 5.88
N GLY A 100 -22.38 1.54 4.93
CA GLY A 100 -22.34 2.01 3.54
C GLY A 100 -23.70 1.89 2.84
N VAL A 101 -24.37 0.74 3.00
CA VAL A 101 -25.73 0.53 2.48
C VAL A 101 -26.70 1.52 3.10
N LYS A 102 -26.64 1.70 4.43
CA LYS A 102 -27.51 2.64 5.15
C LYS A 102 -27.33 4.09 4.69
N GLN A 103 -26.11 4.48 4.34
CA GLN A 103 -25.81 5.83 3.88
C GLN A 103 -26.04 6.04 2.39
N GLY A 104 -26.21 4.96 1.61
CA GLY A 104 -26.40 4.99 0.16
C GLY A 104 -25.14 5.48 -0.57
N ILE A 105 -23.97 5.00 -0.16
CA ILE A 105 -22.67 5.43 -0.71
C ILE A 105 -22.12 4.53 -1.80
N PHE A 106 -22.68 3.34 -2.01
CA PHE A 106 -22.20 2.41 -3.03
C PHE A 106 -22.72 2.78 -4.41
N MET A 107 -21.92 2.52 -5.44
CA MET A 107 -22.31 2.70 -6.84
C MET A 107 -23.52 1.82 -7.19
N THR A 108 -24.45 2.38 -7.95
CA THR A 108 -25.66 1.69 -8.42
C THR A 108 -25.65 1.51 -9.93
N LYS A 109 -26.44 0.54 -10.40
CA LYS A 109 -26.67 0.36 -11.84
C LYS A 109 -27.33 1.61 -12.42
N PHE A 110 -27.08 1.88 -13.70
CA PHE A 110 -27.63 3.05 -14.39
C PHE A 110 -29.16 3.12 -14.26
N ASN A 111 -29.70 4.27 -13.84
CA ASN A 111 -31.13 4.48 -13.59
C ASN A 111 -31.79 3.47 -12.63
N SER A 112 -31.02 2.90 -11.68
CA SER A 112 -31.50 1.95 -10.67
C SER A 112 -31.01 2.31 -9.27
N THR A 113 -31.71 1.81 -8.26
CA THR A 113 -31.25 1.82 -6.85
C THR A 113 -30.51 0.53 -6.47
N GLU A 114 -30.39 -0.41 -7.40
CA GLU A 114 -29.66 -1.66 -7.20
C GLU A 114 -28.14 -1.42 -7.28
N LEU A 115 -27.39 -2.00 -6.34
CA LEU A 115 -25.94 -1.86 -6.29
C LEU A 115 -25.26 -2.56 -7.47
N ILE A 116 -24.16 -1.98 -7.95
CA ILE A 116 -23.21 -2.71 -8.80
C ILE A 116 -22.38 -3.60 -7.88
N ILE A 117 -22.41 -4.90 -8.14
CA ILE A 117 -21.61 -5.89 -7.43
C ILE A 117 -20.55 -6.45 -8.38
N GLY A 118 -19.28 -6.28 -8.01
CA GLY A 118 -18.14 -6.88 -8.69
C GLY A 118 -17.54 -8.02 -7.87
N GLN A 119 -16.31 -8.40 -8.20
CA GLN A 119 -15.58 -9.42 -7.46
C GLN A 119 -14.14 -8.99 -7.25
N VAL A 120 -13.68 -9.02 -6.00
CA VAL A 120 -12.29 -8.74 -5.60
C VAL A 120 -11.88 -9.80 -4.56
N TRP A 121 -10.82 -9.56 -3.79
CA TRP A 121 -10.25 -10.50 -2.82
C TRP A 121 -11.28 -11.15 -1.87
N PRO A 122 -12.24 -10.43 -1.25
CA PRO A 122 -13.22 -11.05 -0.36
C PRO A 122 -14.44 -11.65 -1.09
N GLY A 123 -14.34 -11.89 -2.40
CA GLY A 123 -15.44 -12.36 -3.23
C GLY A 123 -16.31 -11.20 -3.73
N ASN A 124 -17.63 -11.35 -3.63
CA ASN A 124 -18.56 -10.33 -4.13
C ASN A 124 -18.44 -9.04 -3.32
N THR A 125 -18.29 -7.92 -4.01
CA THR A 125 -18.00 -6.61 -3.41
C THR A 125 -18.87 -5.52 -4.01
N ALA A 126 -19.25 -4.56 -3.18
CA ALA A 126 -19.81 -3.28 -3.59
C ALA A 126 -18.72 -2.21 -3.60
N PHE A 127 -18.83 -1.25 -4.52
CA PHE A 127 -17.82 -0.21 -4.69
C PHE A 127 -18.32 1.15 -4.16
N PRO A 128 -17.65 1.75 -3.16
CA PRO A 128 -17.96 3.10 -2.71
C PRO A 128 -17.80 4.13 -3.82
N ASP A 129 -18.77 5.04 -3.94
CA ASP A 129 -18.69 6.20 -4.82
C ASP A 129 -17.97 7.35 -4.10
N PHE A 130 -16.67 7.51 -4.32
CA PHE A 130 -15.89 8.59 -3.71
C PHE A 130 -16.24 10.00 -4.25
N THR A 131 -17.13 10.12 -5.24
CA THR A 131 -17.69 11.42 -5.67
C THR A 131 -18.90 11.83 -4.83
N ASN A 132 -19.52 10.89 -4.13
CA ASN A 132 -20.58 11.16 -3.16
C ASN A 132 -19.96 11.75 -1.87
N PRO A 133 -20.39 12.94 -1.42
CA PRO A 133 -19.78 13.63 -0.28
C PRO A 133 -19.88 12.85 1.05
N LYS A 134 -20.84 11.93 1.18
CA LYS A 134 -20.97 11.07 2.37
C LYS A 134 -19.91 9.99 2.45
N THR A 135 -19.36 9.57 1.31
CA THR A 135 -18.38 8.49 1.23
C THR A 135 -17.09 8.84 1.95
N THR A 136 -16.62 10.09 1.86
CA THR A 136 -15.44 10.55 2.59
C THR A 136 -15.64 10.48 4.10
N GLU A 137 -16.81 10.86 4.61
CA GLU A 137 -17.14 10.74 6.04
C GLU A 137 -17.21 9.27 6.48
N TRP A 138 -17.91 8.43 5.72
CA TRP A 138 -17.96 6.98 5.98
C TRP A 138 -16.57 6.33 5.98
N TRP A 139 -15.72 6.63 5.00
CA TRP A 139 -14.35 6.11 4.91
C TRP A 139 -13.50 6.54 6.10
N THR A 140 -13.57 7.83 6.45
CA THR A 140 -12.85 8.38 7.61
C THR A 140 -13.31 7.73 8.91
N ASN A 141 -14.61 7.50 9.09
CA ASN A 141 -15.16 6.84 10.28
C ASN A 141 -14.76 5.35 10.36
N CYS A 142 -14.70 4.65 9.22
CA CYS A 142 -14.18 3.27 9.18
C CYS A 142 -12.71 3.23 9.57
N ALA A 143 -11.88 4.11 8.97
CA ALA A 143 -10.47 4.23 9.29
C ALA A 143 -10.24 4.61 10.76
N ALA A 144 -10.99 5.57 11.31
CA ALA A 144 -10.88 5.97 12.72
C ALA A 144 -11.20 4.81 13.68
N ARG A 145 -12.31 4.10 13.44
CA ARG A 145 -12.67 2.92 14.27
C ARG A 145 -11.63 1.82 14.20
N PHE A 146 -11.02 1.61 13.04
CA PHE A 146 -9.96 0.61 12.89
C PHE A 146 -8.64 1.07 13.50
N HIS A 147 -8.33 2.37 13.43
CA HIS A 147 -7.16 2.99 14.06
C HIS A 147 -7.19 2.85 15.59
N ASP A 148 -8.38 2.90 16.21
CA ASP A 148 -8.54 2.62 17.65
C ASP A 148 -8.15 1.18 18.03
N ILE A 149 -8.15 0.25 17.07
CA ILE A 149 -7.77 -1.16 17.26
C ILE A 149 -6.28 -1.35 16.93
N ILE A 150 -5.87 -0.95 15.74
CA ILE A 150 -4.50 -1.01 15.24
C ILE A 150 -4.07 0.42 14.91
N PRO A 151 -3.16 1.04 15.69
CA PRO A 151 -2.78 2.43 15.48
C PRO A 151 -1.82 2.56 14.29
N PHE A 152 -2.32 2.43 13.06
CA PHE A 152 -1.53 2.57 11.84
C PHE A 152 -1.17 4.03 11.54
N ASP A 153 0.02 4.27 11.02
CA ASP A 153 0.58 5.60 10.72
C ASP A 153 0.35 6.05 9.28
N GLY A 154 -0.09 5.14 8.41
CA GLY A 154 -0.42 5.39 7.02
C GLY A 154 -1.25 4.27 6.41
N MET A 155 -1.89 4.55 5.28
CA MET A 155 -2.70 3.60 4.53
C MET A 155 -2.14 3.43 3.13
N LEU A 156 -1.91 2.18 2.72
CA LEU A 156 -1.73 1.81 1.32
C LEU A 156 -3.13 1.58 0.74
N ILE A 157 -3.53 2.39 -0.23
CA ILE A 157 -4.77 2.21 -0.99
C ILE A 157 -4.44 1.54 -2.32
N ASP A 158 -4.96 0.33 -2.55
CA ASP A 158 -4.71 -0.45 -3.76
C ASP A 158 -6.03 -0.78 -4.49
N MET A 159 -5.94 -1.42 -5.66
CA MET A 159 -7.09 -1.92 -6.42
C MET A 159 -8.09 -0.84 -6.83
N ASN A 160 -7.63 0.40 -6.98
CA ASN A 160 -8.44 1.61 -7.05
C ASN A 160 -8.53 2.24 -8.45
N GLU A 161 -8.27 1.47 -9.51
CA GLU A 161 -8.60 1.86 -10.88
C GLU A 161 -10.07 2.24 -11.11
N PRO A 162 -11.11 1.61 -10.50
CA PRO A 162 -11.17 0.45 -9.59
C PRO A 162 -11.01 -0.90 -10.30
N SER A 163 -10.30 -1.83 -9.65
CA SER A 163 -10.08 -3.18 -10.17
C SER A 163 -11.24 -4.13 -9.84
N SER A 164 -11.50 -5.09 -10.72
CA SER A 164 -12.48 -6.16 -10.56
C SER A 164 -11.96 -7.43 -11.26
N PHE A 165 -12.13 -8.58 -10.64
CA PHE A 165 -11.76 -9.90 -11.19
C PHE A 165 -12.75 -10.41 -12.24
N ILE A 166 -13.86 -9.70 -12.42
CA ILE A 166 -14.86 -9.97 -13.45
C ILE A 166 -15.12 -8.71 -14.27
N ASP A 167 -15.44 -8.90 -15.55
CA ASP A 167 -15.76 -7.82 -16.48
C ASP A 167 -17.11 -7.19 -16.12
N GLY A 168 -17.10 -5.91 -15.72
CA GLY A 168 -18.30 -5.15 -15.44
C GLY A 168 -18.91 -5.42 -14.07
N SER A 169 -19.77 -6.44 -13.97
CA SER A 169 -20.49 -6.79 -12.74
C SER A 169 -20.87 -8.28 -12.71
N MET A 170 -21.41 -8.75 -11.59
CA MET A 170 -21.96 -10.12 -11.46
C MET A 170 -23.06 -10.42 -12.48
N ASP A 171 -23.73 -9.39 -13.02
CA ASP A 171 -24.76 -9.51 -14.06
C ASP A 171 -24.24 -9.10 -15.46
N GLY A 172 -22.93 -8.87 -15.59
CA GLY A 172 -22.29 -8.32 -16.79
C GLY A 172 -22.56 -6.82 -16.99
N CYS A 173 -22.36 -6.34 -18.22
CA CYS A 173 -22.69 -4.97 -18.64
C CYS A 173 -23.85 -4.96 -19.63
N THR A 174 -24.65 -3.89 -19.60
CA THR A 174 -25.60 -3.62 -20.68
C THR A 174 -24.85 -3.32 -21.97
N ASN A 175 -25.23 -3.93 -23.08
CA ASN A 175 -24.58 -3.68 -24.36
C ASN A 175 -24.87 -2.24 -24.84
N ASN A 176 -23.85 -1.37 -24.81
CA ASN A 176 -23.93 0.00 -25.29
C ASN A 176 -22.60 0.44 -25.94
N ASN A 177 -22.63 1.58 -26.64
CA ASN A 177 -21.46 2.11 -27.36
C ASN A 177 -20.53 2.99 -26.49
N LEU A 178 -20.85 3.18 -25.21
CA LEU A 178 -20.08 4.02 -24.27
C LEU A 178 -18.99 3.21 -23.54
N ASP A 179 -19.21 1.90 -23.36
CA ASP A 179 -18.31 1.01 -22.59
C ASP A 179 -17.05 0.55 -23.36
N ASN A 180 -16.76 1.14 -24.52
CA ASN A 180 -15.53 0.88 -25.31
C ASN A 180 -14.83 2.19 -25.69
N PRO A 181 -14.27 2.95 -24.73
CA PRO A 181 -13.53 4.16 -25.05
C PRO A 181 -12.29 3.82 -25.90
N PRO A 182 -11.99 4.57 -26.98
CA PRO A 182 -10.86 4.31 -27.88
C PRO A 182 -9.49 4.64 -27.27
N PHE A 183 -9.42 4.87 -25.96
CA PHE A 183 -8.26 5.39 -25.26
C PHE A 183 -8.14 4.72 -23.89
N VAL A 184 -6.95 4.19 -23.61
CA VAL A 184 -6.49 3.77 -22.29
C VAL A 184 -5.46 4.81 -21.83
N PRO A 185 -5.64 5.53 -20.72
CA PRO A 185 -4.65 6.47 -20.22
C PRO A 185 -3.35 5.75 -19.82
N THR A 186 -2.27 5.96 -20.56
CA THR A 186 -0.94 5.51 -20.15
C THR A 186 -0.28 6.57 -19.27
N ILE A 187 -0.18 6.31 -17.96
CA ILE A 187 0.50 7.20 -17.01
C ILE A 187 1.98 6.80 -16.93
N LEU A 188 2.84 7.48 -17.71
CA LEU A 188 4.29 7.43 -17.52
C LEU A 188 4.89 8.84 -17.63
N SER A 189 5.08 9.46 -16.45
CA SER A 189 6.07 10.49 -16.08
C SER A 189 5.63 11.15 -14.74
N PHE A 190 5.50 10.38 -13.66
CA PHE A 190 4.90 10.82 -12.39
C PHE A 190 5.49 12.13 -11.82
N ASN A 191 6.81 12.33 -11.90
CA ASN A 191 7.43 13.59 -11.48
C ASN A 191 6.96 14.79 -12.33
N MET A 192 6.79 14.62 -13.65
CA MET A 192 6.24 15.67 -14.52
C MET A 192 4.75 15.93 -14.26
N PHE A 193 4.03 14.94 -13.74
CA PHE A 193 2.62 15.07 -13.34
C PHE A 193 2.44 15.63 -11.94
N GLY A 194 3.52 16.08 -11.28
CA GLY A 194 3.47 16.62 -9.91
C GLY A 194 3.32 15.56 -8.82
N ILE A 195 3.40 14.27 -9.17
CA ILE A 195 3.44 13.15 -8.24
C ILE A 195 4.90 12.82 -7.98
N THR A 196 5.49 13.54 -7.03
CA THR A 196 6.95 13.54 -6.81
C THR A 196 7.42 12.48 -5.81
N HIS A 197 6.55 12.06 -4.89
CA HIS A 197 6.84 10.98 -3.93
C HIS A 197 6.49 9.62 -4.56
N VAL A 198 7.35 9.15 -5.45
CA VAL A 198 7.14 7.96 -6.28
C VAL A 198 8.39 7.07 -6.28
N GLY A 199 8.19 5.77 -6.47
CA GLY A 199 9.25 4.79 -6.60
C GLY A 199 8.71 3.50 -7.23
N ALA A 200 9.61 2.56 -7.49
CA ALA A 200 9.26 1.21 -7.90
C ALA A 200 9.52 0.23 -6.75
N VAL A 201 8.83 -0.92 -6.78
CA VAL A 201 9.09 -2.04 -5.86
C VAL A 201 10.51 -2.54 -6.06
N ILE A 202 11.37 -2.32 -5.06
CA ILE A 202 12.79 -2.69 -5.12
C ILE A 202 12.92 -4.21 -5.04
N CYS A 203 13.85 -4.75 -5.83
CA CYS A 203 14.06 -6.19 -6.07
C CYS A 203 12.98 -6.86 -6.94
N GLY A 204 11.88 -6.17 -7.22
CA GLY A 204 10.79 -6.63 -8.09
C GLY A 204 9.68 -7.31 -7.30
N PHE A 205 8.43 -7.08 -7.71
CA PHE A 205 7.27 -7.67 -7.03
C PHE A 205 7.05 -9.13 -7.40
N ASN A 206 7.11 -9.43 -8.71
CA ASN A 206 6.89 -10.77 -9.26
C ASN A 206 8.21 -11.53 -9.42
N LEU A 207 8.14 -12.86 -9.35
CA LEU A 207 9.27 -13.79 -9.49
C LEU A 207 10.29 -13.66 -8.35
N ASN A 208 11.32 -14.52 -8.38
CA ASN A 208 12.37 -14.53 -7.36
C ASN A 208 13.53 -13.62 -7.77
N ALA A 209 13.82 -12.60 -6.97
CA ALA A 209 15.02 -11.80 -7.15
C ALA A 209 16.29 -12.63 -6.95
N THR A 210 17.31 -12.38 -7.77
CA THR A 210 18.66 -12.88 -7.50
C THR A 210 19.39 -11.93 -6.55
N GLU A 211 20.39 -12.43 -5.82
CA GLU A 211 21.20 -11.60 -4.92
C GLU A 211 21.83 -10.41 -5.66
N GLU A 212 22.39 -10.64 -6.86
CA GLU A 212 22.96 -9.57 -7.67
C GLU A 212 21.90 -8.52 -8.04
N LEU A 213 20.75 -8.96 -8.56
CA LEU A 213 19.67 -8.05 -8.93
C LEU A 213 19.21 -7.21 -7.73
N CYS A 214 18.91 -7.85 -6.61
CA CYS A 214 18.41 -7.16 -5.42
C CYS A 214 19.47 -6.22 -4.84
N THR A 215 20.75 -6.60 -4.85
CA THR A 215 21.85 -5.73 -4.43
C THR A 215 21.91 -4.47 -5.30
N ARG A 216 21.86 -4.62 -6.63
CA ARG A 216 21.89 -3.48 -7.57
C ARG A 216 20.64 -2.61 -7.44
N TRP A 217 19.48 -3.23 -7.25
CA TRP A 217 18.23 -2.49 -7.11
C TRP A 217 18.15 -1.74 -5.79
N MET A 218 18.69 -2.27 -4.69
CA MET A 218 18.81 -1.52 -3.43
C MET A 218 19.72 -0.30 -3.58
N GLN A 219 20.82 -0.40 -4.34
CA GLN A 219 21.67 0.74 -4.67
C GLN A 219 20.90 1.81 -5.47
N LEU A 220 20.21 1.42 -6.54
CA LEU A 220 19.40 2.34 -7.36
C LEU A 220 18.23 2.94 -6.57
N GLY A 221 17.46 2.09 -5.90
CA GLY A 221 16.26 2.44 -5.17
C GLY A 221 16.51 3.35 -3.98
N SER A 222 17.74 3.36 -3.44
CA SER A 222 18.16 4.34 -2.44
C SER A 222 18.02 5.80 -2.90
N PHE A 223 17.89 6.02 -4.22
CA PHE A 223 17.64 7.32 -4.84
C PHE A 223 16.19 7.52 -5.33
N TYR A 224 15.26 6.59 -5.07
CA TYR A 224 13.84 6.84 -5.34
C TYR A 224 13.24 7.81 -4.30
N PRO A 225 12.42 8.80 -4.69
CA PRO A 225 11.73 9.66 -3.73
C PRO A 225 10.93 8.86 -2.67
N PHE A 226 10.24 7.79 -3.10
CA PHE A 226 9.63 6.79 -2.24
C PHE A 226 10.38 5.46 -2.37
N MET A 227 10.89 4.91 -1.26
CA MET A 227 11.76 3.73 -1.28
C MET A 227 11.12 2.58 -0.50
N ILE A 228 10.66 1.55 -1.23
CA ILE A 228 10.03 0.37 -0.65
C ILE A 228 10.58 -0.93 -1.26
N ASN A 229 10.88 -1.90 -0.42
CA ASN A 229 11.01 -3.30 -0.82
C ASN A 229 9.67 -3.99 -0.52
N HIS A 230 9.06 -4.57 -1.55
CA HIS A 230 7.78 -5.27 -1.49
C HIS A 230 7.89 -6.53 -2.35
N ASN A 231 7.11 -7.57 -2.04
CA ASN A 231 7.27 -8.89 -2.65
C ASN A 231 5.93 -9.60 -2.79
N SER A 232 5.83 -10.51 -3.76
CA SER A 232 4.63 -11.33 -3.96
C SER A 232 4.57 -12.54 -3.01
N ILE A 233 3.36 -13.07 -2.80
CA ILE A 233 3.05 -14.16 -1.85
C ILE A 233 3.86 -15.44 -2.05
N ASP A 234 4.13 -15.82 -3.29
CA ASP A 234 4.83 -17.07 -3.62
C ASP A 234 6.34 -16.90 -3.88
N ALA A 235 6.83 -15.66 -3.84
CA ALA A 235 8.23 -15.36 -4.04
C ALA A 235 9.05 -15.61 -2.77
N LYS A 236 10.30 -16.03 -2.97
CA LYS A 236 11.30 -16.14 -1.91
C LYS A 236 11.50 -14.80 -1.23
N ASP A 237 11.77 -14.86 0.07
CA ASP A 237 12.11 -13.69 0.87
C ASP A 237 13.23 -12.88 0.21
N GLN A 238 13.05 -11.56 0.18
CA GLN A 238 13.98 -10.62 -0.46
C GLN A 238 14.18 -9.33 0.33
N ASP A 239 13.80 -9.32 1.61
CA ASP A 239 14.27 -8.28 2.53
C ASP A 239 15.80 -8.37 2.68
N PRO A 240 16.50 -7.24 2.88
CA PRO A 240 17.96 -7.21 2.80
C PRO A 240 18.69 -8.22 3.69
N ALA A 241 18.13 -8.58 4.84
CA ALA A 241 18.76 -9.45 5.83
C ALA A 241 18.86 -10.94 5.40
N VAL A 242 18.17 -11.37 4.35
CA VAL A 242 18.22 -12.78 3.88
C VAL A 242 19.41 -13.07 2.95
N PHE A 243 20.05 -12.05 2.39
CA PHE A 243 21.15 -12.21 1.44
C PHE A 243 22.51 -12.43 2.12
N SER A 244 23.53 -12.77 1.33
CA SER A 244 24.89 -12.97 1.84
C SER A 244 25.42 -11.75 2.59
N TRP A 245 26.35 -11.96 3.53
CA TRP A 245 26.96 -10.87 4.30
C TRP A 245 27.54 -9.76 3.40
N THR A 246 28.16 -10.14 2.27
CA THR A 246 28.70 -9.19 1.28
C THR A 246 27.60 -8.32 0.67
N ALA A 247 26.49 -8.92 0.24
CA ALA A 247 25.35 -8.19 -0.28
C ALA A 247 24.74 -7.26 0.79
N GLN A 248 24.62 -7.75 2.03
CA GLN A 248 24.11 -6.96 3.14
C GLN A 248 24.94 -5.69 3.39
N GLN A 249 26.27 -5.77 3.36
CA GLN A 249 27.13 -4.59 3.53
C GLN A 249 26.90 -3.54 2.42
N ILE A 250 26.73 -3.99 1.18
CA ILE A 250 26.48 -3.09 0.04
C ILE A 250 25.10 -2.43 0.18
N MET A 251 24.06 -3.21 0.49
CA MET A 251 22.71 -2.70 0.69
C MET A 251 22.65 -1.72 1.87
N LYS A 252 23.31 -2.05 2.98
CA LYS A 252 23.38 -1.19 4.17
C LYS A 252 24.08 0.14 3.85
N GLN A 253 25.18 0.11 3.09
CA GLN A 253 25.87 1.32 2.68
C GLN A 253 24.99 2.24 1.81
N ALA A 254 24.22 1.66 0.88
CA ALA A 254 23.27 2.42 0.06
C ALA A 254 22.18 3.08 0.91
N LEU A 255 21.64 2.34 1.89
CA LEU A 255 20.68 2.88 2.85
C LEU A 255 21.30 3.99 3.69
N LEU A 256 22.45 3.78 4.34
CA LEU A 256 23.10 4.81 5.15
C LEU A 256 23.37 6.09 4.35
N MET A 257 23.75 5.96 3.07
CA MET A 257 23.87 7.11 2.16
C MET A 257 22.53 7.83 1.98
N ARG A 258 21.45 7.11 1.69
CA ARG A 258 20.10 7.71 1.63
C ARG A 258 19.75 8.45 2.91
N TYR A 259 19.93 7.84 4.08
CA TYR A 259 19.56 8.47 5.36
C TYR A 259 20.35 9.76 5.61
N SER A 260 21.63 9.81 5.23
CA SER A 260 22.44 11.05 5.27
C SER A 260 21.92 12.15 4.35
N LEU A 261 21.20 11.79 3.28
CA LEU A 261 20.63 12.70 2.29
C LEU A 261 19.17 13.07 2.57
N ILE A 262 18.51 12.49 3.58
CA ILE A 262 17.09 12.78 3.87
C ILE A 262 16.83 14.29 4.06
N PRO A 263 17.67 15.08 4.76
CA PRO A 263 17.46 16.53 4.87
C PRO A 263 17.41 17.23 3.50
N PHE A 264 18.23 16.77 2.55
CA PHE A 264 18.21 17.26 1.17
C PHE A 264 16.93 16.82 0.44
N TRP A 265 16.56 15.53 0.51
CA TRP A 265 15.30 15.04 -0.04
C TRP A 265 14.08 15.79 0.50
N TYR A 266 14.05 16.08 1.80
CA TYR A 266 12.98 16.83 2.43
C TYR A 266 12.93 18.27 1.93
N THR A 267 14.10 18.91 1.74
CA THR A 267 14.18 20.24 1.12
C THR A 267 13.62 20.24 -0.30
N LEU A 268 13.92 19.21 -1.10
CA LEU A 268 13.36 19.06 -2.45
C LEU A 268 11.85 18.88 -2.44
N HIS A 269 11.31 18.07 -1.52
CA HIS A 269 9.86 17.92 -1.35
C HIS A 269 9.19 19.25 -0.93
N HIS A 270 9.83 20.04 -0.07
CA HIS A 270 9.35 21.38 0.27
C HIS A 270 9.33 22.30 -0.96
N GLN A 271 10.38 22.31 -1.77
CA GLN A 271 10.40 23.10 -3.01
C GLN A 271 9.36 22.62 -4.02
N ALA A 272 9.14 21.31 -4.14
CA ALA A 272 8.10 20.74 -4.98
C ALA A 272 6.70 21.18 -4.52
N ALA A 273 6.46 21.17 -3.21
CA ALA A 273 5.18 21.59 -2.63
C ALA A 273 4.91 23.10 -2.77
N MET A 274 5.94 23.94 -2.66
CA MET A 274 5.80 25.40 -2.66
C MET A 274 5.93 26.05 -4.05
N ALA A 275 6.68 25.44 -4.95
CA ALA A 275 7.06 26.05 -6.22
C ALA A 275 6.93 25.11 -7.43
N SER A 276 6.22 23.98 -7.28
CA SER A 276 5.96 22.99 -8.34
C SER A 276 7.24 22.49 -9.04
N LYS A 277 8.37 22.46 -8.31
CA LYS A 277 9.62 21.89 -8.81
C LYS A 277 9.56 20.35 -8.80
N THR A 278 10.35 19.74 -9.66
CA THR A 278 10.57 18.28 -9.68
C THR A 278 11.67 17.88 -8.73
N ILE A 279 11.57 16.68 -8.15
CA ILE A 279 12.54 16.14 -7.20
C ILE A 279 13.60 15.33 -7.94
N VAL A 280 13.16 14.37 -8.77
CA VAL A 280 14.04 13.67 -9.71
C VAL A 280 13.92 14.37 -11.06
N GLN A 281 15.06 14.81 -11.59
CA GLN A 281 15.14 15.60 -12.80
C GLN A 281 15.81 14.82 -13.93
N PRO A 282 15.24 14.83 -15.15
CA PRO A 282 15.97 14.34 -16.30
C PRO A 282 17.15 15.28 -16.59
N LEU A 283 18.27 14.75 -17.09
CA LEU A 283 19.46 15.56 -17.38
C LEU A 283 19.22 16.74 -18.33
N VAL A 284 18.12 16.72 -19.11
CA VAL A 284 17.73 17.80 -20.03
C VAL A 284 17.08 19.01 -19.32
N SER A 285 16.70 18.89 -18.04
CA SER A 285 16.06 19.97 -17.29
C SER A 285 17.00 20.81 -16.42
N GLU A 286 18.30 20.51 -16.45
CA GLU A 286 19.39 21.28 -15.81
C GLU A 286 20.11 22.14 -16.86
#